data_AF-B7FG03-F1
#
_entry.id   AF-B7FG03-F1
#
_cell.length_a   1.000
_cell.length_b   1.000
_cell.length_c   1.000
_cell.angle_alpha   90.00
_cell.angle_beta   90.00
_cell.angle_gamma   90.00
#
_symmetry.space_group_name_H-M   'P 1'
#
loop_
_entity.id
_entity.type
_entity.pdbx_description
1 polymer ?
#
loop_
_entity_poly.entity_id
_entity_poly.type
_entity_poly.pdbx_seq_one_letter_code
_entity_poly.pdbx_strand_id
1 'polypeptide(L)'
;MKAQPQSLNDWKAKLWSRFFCLSVYVTMYLNDCQRTDFYEGIGLNTKEFDMHVIIETNRTTARIFPAVLDVENPEFKRKLDRMVVINQKILAIGETDDNSVVKNFKRIPLIAALVSELLAAYLMKPIESGSVDFPEFERGLVY
;
A
#
# COMPACT_ATOMS: atom_id res chain seq x y z
N MET A 1 4.86 13.04 -16.57
CA MET A 1 3.42 12.76 -16.74
C MET A 1 2.53 14.01 -16.80
N LYS A 2 2.99 15.21 -16.36
CA LYS A 2 2.25 16.49 -16.49
C LYS A 2 2.10 17.06 -17.93
N ALA A 3 2.63 16.39 -18.95
CA ALA A 3 2.79 16.96 -20.29
C ALA A 3 1.57 16.73 -21.23
N GLN A 4 0.61 15.87 -20.87
CA GLN A 4 -0.56 15.58 -21.70
C GLN A 4 -1.84 15.40 -20.84
N PRO A 5 -2.60 16.49 -20.56
CA PRO A 5 -3.77 16.45 -19.70
C PRO A 5 -4.91 15.55 -20.22
N GLN A 6 -5.05 15.41 -21.54
CA GLN A 6 -6.10 14.59 -22.15
C GLN A 6 -5.88 13.08 -21.94
N SER A 7 -4.63 12.65 -21.74
CA SER A 7 -4.25 11.26 -21.49
C SER A 7 -4.42 10.84 -20.01
N LEU A 8 -4.63 11.81 -19.11
CA LEU A 8 -4.63 11.61 -17.66
C LEU A 8 -6.01 11.24 -17.09
N ASN A 9 -7.10 11.54 -17.81
CA ASN A 9 -8.46 11.20 -17.38
C ASN A 9 -8.98 9.85 -17.93
N ASP A 10 -8.10 9.05 -18.57
CA ASP A 10 -8.48 7.72 -19.03
C ASP A 10 -8.65 6.75 -17.85
N TRP A 11 -9.66 5.89 -17.89
CA TRP A 11 -9.92 4.88 -16.86
C TRP A 11 -8.70 3.97 -16.65
N LYS A 12 -7.92 3.73 -17.72
CA LYS A 12 -6.64 3.00 -17.66
C LYS A 12 -5.63 3.71 -16.76
N ALA A 13 -5.51 5.03 -16.85
CA ALA A 13 -4.59 5.81 -16.04
C ALA A 13 -4.95 5.70 -14.54
N LYS A 14 -6.25 5.76 -14.22
CA LYS A 14 -6.74 5.56 -12.84
C LYS A 14 -6.40 4.18 -12.28
N LEU A 15 -6.56 3.13 -13.07
CA LEU A 15 -6.20 1.77 -12.66
C LEU A 15 -4.69 1.63 -12.41
N TRP A 16 -3.87 2.13 -13.33
CA TRP A 16 -2.41 2.05 -13.19
C TRP A 16 -1.88 2.86 -12.01
N SER A 17 -2.41 4.07 -11.78
CA SER A 17 -2.04 4.88 -10.61
C SER A 17 -2.35 4.18 -9.30
N ARG A 18 -3.53 3.56 -9.18
CA ARG A 18 -3.91 2.80 -7.99
C ARG A 18 -3.06 1.54 -7.81
N PHE A 19 -2.77 0.83 -8.90
CA PHE A 19 -1.93 -0.37 -8.88
C PHE A 19 -0.51 -0.03 -8.40
N PHE A 20 0.05 1.06 -8.93
CA PHE A 20 1.35 1.56 -8.52
C PHE A 20 1.37 1.93 -7.03
N CYS A 21 0.40 2.75 -6.57
CA CYS A 21 0.30 3.15 -5.16
C CYS A 21 0.17 1.92 -4.25
N LEU A 22 -0.73 0.99 -4.58
CA LEU A 22 -0.94 -0.21 -3.77
C LEU A 22 0.33 -1.04 -3.66
N SER A 23 1.03 -1.23 -4.78
CA SER A 23 2.24 -2.05 -4.83
C SER A 23 3.33 -1.46 -3.93
N VAL A 24 3.54 -0.13 -3.97
CA VAL A 24 4.51 0.57 -3.11
C VAL A 24 4.13 0.48 -1.64
N TYR A 25 2.86 0.72 -1.31
CA TYR A 25 2.41 0.72 0.09
C TYR A 25 2.47 -0.67 0.72
N VAL A 26 2.06 -1.70 -0.02
CA VAL A 26 2.08 -3.08 0.48
C VAL A 26 3.51 -3.56 0.68
N THR A 27 4.41 -3.34 -0.29
CA THR A 27 5.79 -3.82 -0.16
C THR A 27 6.53 -3.11 0.98
N MET A 28 6.30 -1.80 1.14
CA MET A 28 6.83 -1.04 2.27
C MET A 28 6.33 -1.60 3.60
N TYR A 29 5.00 -1.70 3.77
CA TYR A 29 4.39 -2.17 5.03
C TYR A 29 4.82 -3.59 5.41
N LEU A 30 4.89 -4.51 4.42
CA LEU A 30 5.31 -5.90 4.67
C LEU A 30 6.79 -6.00 5.02
N ASN A 31 7.65 -5.20 4.38
CA ASN A 31 9.09 -5.20 4.64
C ASN A 31 9.40 -4.59 6.00
N ASP A 32 8.74 -3.50 6.34
CA ASP A 32 9.06 -2.75 7.56
C ASP A 32 8.50 -3.47 8.80
N CYS A 33 7.33 -4.12 8.68
CA CYS A 33 6.86 -5.06 9.72
C CYS A 33 7.80 -6.26 9.95
N GLN A 34 8.63 -6.67 8.98
CA GLN A 34 9.67 -7.68 9.20
C GLN A 34 10.90 -7.11 9.93
N ARG A 35 11.03 -5.79 9.98
CA ARG A 35 12.15 -5.07 10.60
C ARG A 35 11.70 -4.28 11.84
N THR A 36 10.67 -4.78 12.53
CA THR A 36 10.04 -4.10 13.67
C THR A 36 11.06 -3.69 14.75
N ASP A 37 12.01 -4.56 15.09
CA ASP A 37 13.05 -4.31 16.09
C ASP A 37 13.87 -3.02 15.84
N PHE A 38 14.08 -2.65 14.57
CA PHE A 38 14.81 -1.43 14.22
C PHE A 38 14.02 -0.17 14.61
N TYR A 39 12.72 -0.17 14.29
CA TYR A 39 11.83 0.95 14.57
C TYR A 39 11.54 1.06 16.08
N GLU A 40 11.32 -0.06 16.76
CA GLU A 40 11.16 -0.08 18.21
C GLU A 40 12.44 0.36 18.93
N GLY A 41 13.61 -0.01 18.40
CA GLY A 41 14.92 0.41 18.93
C GLY A 41 15.15 1.93 18.91
N ILE A 42 14.48 2.66 18.01
CA ILE A 42 14.48 4.14 17.97
C ILE A 42 13.24 4.76 18.62
N GLY A 43 12.42 3.96 19.32
CA GLY A 43 11.25 4.41 20.07
C GLY A 43 10.00 4.65 19.23
N LEU A 44 9.89 4.06 18.04
CA LEU A 44 8.73 4.18 17.16
C LEU A 44 7.90 2.90 17.12
N ASN A 45 6.58 3.06 16.98
CA ASN A 45 5.70 1.95 16.58
C ASN A 45 5.74 1.81 15.05
N THR A 46 6.23 0.67 14.55
CA THR A 46 6.39 0.41 13.11
C THR A 46 5.10 0.63 12.31
N LYS A 47 3.98 0.10 12.80
CA LYS A 47 2.71 0.15 12.05
C LYS A 47 2.11 1.54 12.00
N GLU A 48 2.23 2.28 13.09
CA GLU A 48 1.77 3.67 13.14
C GLU A 48 2.63 4.56 12.25
N PHE A 49 3.95 4.36 12.29
CA PHE A 49 4.90 5.05 11.43
C PHE A 49 4.63 4.78 9.94
N ASP A 50 4.49 3.51 9.55
CA ASP A 50 4.23 3.14 8.16
C ASP A 50 2.90 3.69 7.66
N MET A 51 1.84 3.61 8.48
CA MET A 51 0.55 4.18 8.10
C MET A 51 0.63 5.70 7.95
N HIS A 52 1.38 6.39 8.80
CA HIS A 52 1.63 7.82 8.64
C HIS A 52 2.32 8.12 7.31
N VAL A 53 3.40 7.40 6.98
CA VAL A 53 4.12 7.55 5.70
C VAL A 53 3.23 7.26 4.50
N ILE A 54 2.40 6.21 4.56
CA ILE A 54 1.43 5.88 3.50
C ILE A 54 0.45 7.03 3.31
N ILE A 55 -0.13 7.57 4.38
CA ILE A 55 -1.12 8.65 4.32
C ILE A 55 -0.49 9.90 3.69
N GLU A 56 0.68 10.34 4.17
CA GLU A 56 1.34 11.54 3.64
C GLU A 56 1.79 11.38 2.19
N THR A 57 2.29 10.18 1.85
CA THR A 57 2.62 9.87 0.46
C THR A 57 1.38 9.89 -0.42
N ASN A 58 0.27 9.30 0.04
CA ASN A 58 -0.99 9.26 -0.70
C ASN A 58 -1.60 10.65 -0.91
N ARG A 59 -1.49 11.54 0.08
CA ARG A 59 -1.86 12.97 -0.04
C ARG A 59 -1.05 13.67 -1.12
N THR A 60 0.25 13.38 -1.21
CA THR A 60 1.12 13.95 -2.24
C THR A 60 0.82 13.38 -3.63
N THR A 61 0.60 12.05 -3.73
CA THR A 61 0.29 11.40 -5.01
C THR A 61 -1.10 11.78 -5.53
N ALA A 62 -2.07 12.10 -4.66
CA ALA A 62 -3.38 12.61 -5.06
C ALA A 62 -3.30 13.89 -5.92
N ARG A 63 -2.27 14.70 -5.73
CA ARG A 63 -2.04 15.92 -6.54
C ARG A 63 -1.52 15.64 -7.95
N ILE A 64 -1.05 14.41 -8.19
CA ILE A 64 -0.35 14.02 -9.43
C ILE A 64 -1.15 12.97 -10.20
N PHE A 65 -1.78 12.04 -9.49
CA PHE A 65 -2.51 10.93 -10.09
C PHE A 65 -4.00 11.25 -10.25
N PRO A 66 -4.66 10.68 -11.27
CA PRO A 66 -6.08 10.86 -11.52
C PRO A 66 -6.99 10.07 -10.55
N ALA A 67 -6.43 9.13 -9.79
CA ALA A 67 -7.11 8.43 -8.71
C ALA A 67 -6.07 7.82 -7.76
N VAL A 68 -6.39 7.80 -6.48
CA VAL A 68 -5.58 7.18 -5.43
C VAL A 68 -6.42 6.24 -4.56
N LEU A 69 -5.74 5.48 -3.70
CA LEU A 69 -6.39 4.57 -2.76
C LEU A 69 -6.96 5.37 -1.59
N ASP A 70 -8.06 4.89 -1.02
CA ASP A 70 -8.62 5.40 0.23
C ASP A 70 -7.85 4.80 1.42
N VAL A 71 -6.63 5.29 1.65
CA VAL A 71 -5.69 4.75 2.65
C VAL A 71 -6.03 5.16 4.09
N GLU A 72 -6.81 6.21 4.26
CA GLU A 72 -7.29 6.66 5.58
C GLU A 72 -8.47 5.81 6.07
N ASN A 73 -9.09 5.03 5.18
CA ASN A 73 -10.10 4.05 5.55
C ASN A 73 -9.52 2.98 6.49
N PRO A 74 -10.09 2.74 7.69
CA PRO A 74 -9.60 1.71 8.61
C PRO A 74 -9.54 0.31 7.99
N GLU A 75 -10.40 0.03 7.00
CA GLU A 75 -10.37 -1.23 6.25
C GLU A 75 -9.08 -1.43 5.46
N PHE A 76 -8.47 -0.36 4.95
CA PHE A 76 -7.20 -0.46 4.22
C PHE A 76 -6.10 -0.99 5.13
N LYS A 77 -5.94 -0.37 6.31
CA LYS A 77 -5.00 -0.84 7.34
C LYS A 77 -5.30 -2.27 7.77
N ARG A 78 -6.58 -2.61 7.97
CA ARG A 78 -6.99 -3.98 8.36
C ARG A 78 -6.54 -5.02 7.33
N LYS A 79 -6.62 -4.70 6.04
CA LYS A 79 -6.14 -5.58 4.96
C LYS A 79 -4.63 -5.72 4.97
N LEU A 80 -3.89 -4.62 5.12
CA LEU A 80 -2.43 -4.65 5.26
C LEU A 80 -2.00 -5.53 6.45
N ASP A 81 -2.65 -5.38 7.61
CA ASP A 81 -2.37 -6.20 8.79
C ASP A 81 -2.61 -7.70 8.54
N ARG A 82 -3.65 -8.06 7.78
CA ARG A 82 -3.87 -9.46 7.38
C ARG A 82 -2.79 -9.96 6.42
N MET A 83 -2.35 -9.13 5.48
CA MET A 83 -1.26 -9.47 4.56
C MET A 83 0.03 -9.75 5.34
N VAL A 84 0.34 -8.97 6.38
CA VAL A 84 1.50 -9.22 7.26
C VAL A 84 1.42 -10.61 7.88
N VAL A 85 0.27 -10.97 8.48
CA VAL A 85 0.08 -12.28 9.11
C VAL A 85 0.22 -13.42 8.09
N ILE A 86 -0.34 -13.26 6.88
CA ILE A 86 -0.21 -14.25 5.81
C ILE A 86 1.24 -14.39 5.37
N ASN A 87 1.93 -13.27 5.17
CA ASN A 87 3.33 -13.23 4.74
C ASN A 87 4.25 -13.89 5.77
N GLN A 88 4.04 -13.63 7.06
CA GLN A 88 4.77 -14.30 8.15
C GLN A 88 4.60 -15.83 8.09
N LYS A 89 3.39 -16.34 7.81
CA LYS A 89 3.17 -17.79 7.64
C LYS A 89 3.90 -18.35 6.42
N ILE A 90 3.96 -17.60 5.32
CA ILE A 90 4.70 -18.00 4.11
C ILE A 90 6.20 -18.10 4.39
N LEU A 91 6.75 -17.12 5.13
CA LEU A 91 8.15 -17.09 5.55
C LEU A 91 8.46 -18.27 6.48
N ALA A 92 7.63 -18.51 7.50
CA ALA A 92 7.79 -19.63 8.44
C ALA A 92 7.82 -20.99 7.73
N ILE A 93 7.00 -21.21 6.69
CA ILE A 93 7.08 -22.44 5.87
C ILE A 93 8.44 -22.54 5.17
N GLY A 94 9.04 -21.42 4.76
CA GLY A 94 10.37 -21.40 4.16
C GLY A 94 11.46 -21.94 5.07
N GLU A 95 11.34 -21.69 6.36
CA GLU A 95 12.30 -22.06 7.41
C GLU A 95 12.17 -23.51 7.90
N THR A 96 11.08 -24.21 7.53
CA THR A 96 10.91 -25.64 7.88
C THR A 96 11.92 -26.54 7.17
N ASP A 97 12.21 -27.73 7.70
CA ASP A 97 13.07 -28.75 7.05
C ASP A 97 12.35 -29.59 5.97
N ASP A 98 11.14 -29.18 5.56
CA ASP A 98 10.37 -29.88 4.54
C ASP A 98 11.04 -29.83 3.16
N ASN A 99 10.76 -30.83 2.32
CA ASN A 99 11.17 -30.81 0.92
C ASN A 99 10.46 -29.68 0.13
N SER A 100 11.04 -29.30 -1.01
CA SER A 100 10.55 -28.17 -1.82
C SER A 100 9.11 -28.34 -2.31
N VAL A 101 8.70 -29.57 -2.61
CA VAL A 101 7.34 -29.87 -3.09
C VAL A 101 6.31 -29.64 -1.98
N VAL A 102 6.55 -30.16 -0.78
CA VAL A 102 5.68 -30.00 0.39
C VAL A 102 5.59 -28.52 0.78
N LYS A 103 6.71 -27.79 0.78
CA LYS A 103 6.72 -26.33 1.00
C LYS A 103 5.82 -25.60 0.01
N ASN A 104 5.91 -25.94 -1.27
CA ASN A 104 5.09 -25.30 -2.31
C ASN A 104 3.59 -25.58 -2.11
N PHE A 105 3.22 -26.83 -1.80
CA PHE A 105 1.82 -27.17 -1.48
C PHE A 105 1.29 -26.40 -0.27
N LYS A 106 2.08 -26.23 0.78
CA LYS A 106 1.71 -25.42 1.95
C LYS A 106 1.60 -23.92 1.64
N ARG A 107 2.43 -23.41 0.73
CA ARG A 107 2.46 -21.99 0.34
C ARG A 107 1.32 -21.58 -0.58
N ILE A 108 0.89 -22.43 -1.51
CA ILE A 108 -0.18 -22.12 -2.48
C ILE A 108 -1.43 -21.50 -1.83
N PRO A 109 -2.06 -22.10 -0.79
CA PRO A 109 -3.25 -21.51 -0.18
C PRO A 109 -2.99 -20.17 0.49
N LEU A 110 -1.79 -19.96 1.05
CA LEU A 110 -1.42 -18.69 1.66
C LEU A 110 -1.14 -17.60 0.61
N ILE A 111 -0.49 -17.95 -0.50
CA ILE A 111 -0.29 -17.03 -1.63
C ILE A 111 -1.65 -16.64 -2.22
N ALA A 112 -2.57 -17.60 -2.39
CA ALA A 112 -3.92 -17.31 -2.84
C ALA A 112 -4.66 -16.35 -1.88
N ALA A 113 -4.51 -16.55 -0.57
CA ALA A 113 -5.06 -15.64 0.44
C ALA A 113 -4.44 -14.24 0.38
N LEU A 114 -3.11 -14.14 0.17
CA LEU A 114 -2.41 -12.87 0.03
C LEU A 114 -2.88 -12.11 -1.22
N VAL A 115 -2.98 -12.80 -2.35
CA VAL A 115 -3.52 -12.25 -3.61
C VAL A 115 -4.96 -11.81 -3.44
N SER A 116 -5.78 -12.57 -2.70
CA SER A 116 -7.16 -12.19 -2.39
C SER A 116 -7.24 -10.88 -1.60
N GLU A 117 -6.43 -10.71 -0.55
CA GLU A 117 -6.39 -9.44 0.20
C GLU A 117 -5.86 -8.28 -0.67
N LEU A 118 -4.88 -8.54 -1.55
CA LEU A 118 -4.36 -7.54 -2.49
C LEU A 118 -5.45 -7.06 -3.45
N LEU A 119 -6.18 -8.00 -4.06
CA LEU A 119 -7.30 -7.68 -4.93
C LEU A 119 -8.41 -6.97 -4.16
N ALA A 120 -8.71 -7.39 -2.93
CA ALA A 120 -9.72 -6.76 -2.10
C ALA A 120 -9.34 -5.32 -1.72
N ALA A 121 -8.05 -5.05 -1.45
CA ALA A 121 -7.55 -3.69 -1.21
C ALA A 121 -7.57 -2.85 -2.49
N TYR A 122 -7.17 -3.44 -3.62
CA TYR A 122 -7.19 -2.78 -4.92
C TYR A 122 -8.60 -2.36 -5.33
N LEU A 123 -9.61 -3.22 -5.10
CA LEU A 123 -11.01 -2.98 -5.48
C LEU A 123 -11.79 -2.07 -4.51
N MET A 124 -11.17 -1.61 -3.41
CA MET A 124 -11.78 -0.59 -2.55
C MET A 124 -12.15 0.66 -3.35
N LYS A 125 -13.21 1.36 -2.93
CA LYS A 125 -13.66 2.60 -3.58
C LYS A 125 -12.50 3.60 -3.60
N PRO A 126 -12.03 4.03 -4.78
CA PRO A 126 -10.91 4.97 -4.86
C PRO A 126 -11.36 6.39 -4.52
N ILE A 127 -10.37 7.23 -4.21
CA ILE A 127 -10.54 8.67 -4.15
C ILE A 127 -10.15 9.20 -5.54
N GLU A 128 -11.13 9.85 -6.18
CA GLU A 128 -10.90 10.58 -7.43
C GLU A 128 -10.01 11.78 -7.12
N SER A 129 -8.98 11.98 -7.92
CA SER A 129 -7.96 13.00 -7.69
C SER A 129 -7.48 13.55 -9.03
N GLY A 130 -6.77 14.67 -9.07
CA GLY A 130 -6.39 15.23 -10.36
C GLY A 130 -5.48 16.43 -10.27
N SER A 131 -4.67 16.62 -11.32
CA SER A 131 -3.72 17.74 -11.42
C SER A 131 -4.38 19.07 -11.80
N VAL A 132 -5.71 19.11 -11.93
CA VAL A 132 -6.49 20.31 -12.32
C VAL A 132 -7.05 21.07 -11.12
N ASP A 133 -7.08 20.46 -9.94
CA ASP A 133 -7.41 21.14 -8.71
C ASP A 133 -6.12 21.75 -8.15
N PHE A 134 -5.85 22.99 -8.54
CA PHE A 134 -4.89 23.81 -7.80
C PHE A 134 -5.44 23.97 -6.39
N PRO A 135 -4.73 23.56 -5.32
CA PRO A 135 -5.11 24.00 -4.00
C PRO A 135 -5.06 25.53 -4.02
N GLU A 136 -6.16 26.18 -3.63
CA GLU A 136 -6.09 27.54 -3.13
C GLU A 136 -5.03 27.50 -2.04
N PHE A 137 -3.84 28.01 -2.37
CA PHE A 137 -2.70 28.04 -1.49
C PHE A 137 -3.17 28.70 -0.21
N GLU A 138 -3.12 27.98 0.93
CA GLU A 138 -3.29 28.58 2.25
C GLU A 138 -2.25 29.70 2.36
N ARG A 139 -2.67 30.93 2.04
CA ARG A 139 -1.90 32.16 2.30
C ARG A 139 -2.02 32.50 3.78
N GLY A 140 -1.64 31.56 4.63
CA GLY A 140 -1.66 31.72 6.06
C GLY A 140 -0.40 31.10 6.62
N LEU A 141 0.42 31.94 7.25
CA LEU A 141 1.57 31.58 8.10
C LEU A 141 2.90 31.37 7.36
N VAL A 142 3.49 32.51 6.97
CA VAL A 142 4.93 32.70 7.17
C VAL A 142 5.05 33.62 8.38
N TYR A 143 5.67 33.11 9.45
CA TYR A 143 6.08 33.90 10.62
C TYR A 143 7.14 34.94 10.23
#